data_AF-A0A9X3MSS8-F1
#
_entry.id   AF-A0A9X3MSS8-F1
#
_cell.length_a   1.000
_cell.length_b   1.000
_cell.length_c   1.000
_cell.angle_alpha   90.00
_cell.angle_beta   90.00
_cell.angle_gamma   90.00
#
_symmetry.space_group_name_H-M   'P 1'
#
loop_
_entity.id
_entity.type
_entity.pdbx_description
1 polymer ?
#
loop_
_entity_poly.entity_id
_entity_poly.type
_entity_poly.pdbx_seq_one_letter_code
_entity_poly.pdbx_strand_id
1 'polypeptide(L)'
;MTTSTTSTRELAHRRNDGLDIRLLWDAETDRVRVALHDAKTGEGFEVEVGPGERALDVFHHPFAYAAFRDAARKRSREYAGAA
;
A
#
# COMPACT_ATOMS: atom_id res chain seq x y z
N MET A 1 19.27 -19.78 -7.75
CA MET A 1 19.04 -18.55 -6.95
C MET A 1 18.47 -17.53 -7.91
N THR A 2 17.17 -17.24 -7.85
CA THR A 2 16.54 -16.27 -8.75
C THR A 2 16.85 -14.88 -8.24
N THR A 3 17.65 -14.14 -8.99
CA THR A 3 17.93 -12.72 -8.76
C THR A 3 16.69 -11.94 -9.19
N SER A 4 15.84 -11.53 -8.25
CA SER A 4 14.69 -10.65 -8.51
C SER A 4 15.22 -9.29 -8.96
N THR A 5 15.16 -9.07 -10.27
CA THR A 5 15.54 -7.81 -10.91
C THR A 5 14.49 -6.78 -10.54
N THR A 6 14.89 -5.64 -10.00
CA THR A 6 14.01 -4.57 -9.51
C THR A 6 13.07 -4.03 -10.62
N SER A 7 11.95 -4.70 -10.88
CA SER A 7 10.97 -4.32 -11.90
C SER A 7 9.86 -3.40 -11.36
N THR A 8 10.03 -2.91 -10.13
CA THR A 8 9.11 -1.95 -9.53
C THR A 8 9.37 -0.55 -10.12
N ARG A 9 8.35 0.01 -10.75
CA ARG A 9 8.34 1.35 -11.35
C ARG A 9 7.50 2.29 -10.49
N GLU A 10 8.00 3.50 -10.26
CA GLU A 10 7.21 4.58 -9.69
C GLU A 10 6.31 5.18 -10.76
N LEU A 11 5.01 5.26 -10.49
CA LEU A 11 4.00 5.81 -11.39
C LEU A 11 3.61 7.24 -11.01
N ALA A 12 3.61 7.54 -9.72
CA ALA A 12 3.27 8.85 -9.19
C ALA A 12 3.93 9.06 -7.84
N HIS A 13 4.22 10.32 -7.53
CA HIS A 13 4.80 10.74 -6.27
C HIS A 13 4.13 12.02 -5.80
N ARG A 14 3.85 12.09 -4.50
CA ARG A 14 3.48 13.34 -3.84
C ARG A 14 4.18 13.45 -2.51
N ARG A 15 4.51 14.69 -2.14
CA ARG A 15 5.00 15.02 -0.83
C ARG A 15 4.07 16.03 -0.18
N ASN A 16 3.66 15.78 1.06
CA ASN A 16 2.82 16.70 1.83
C ASN A 16 3.26 16.74 3.29
N ASP A 17 3.66 17.91 3.78
CA ASP A 17 3.98 18.17 5.19
C ASP A 17 4.85 17.09 5.88
N GLY A 18 5.87 16.59 5.18
CA GLY A 18 6.76 15.54 5.69
C GLY A 18 6.36 14.11 5.30
N LEU A 19 5.15 13.89 4.79
CA LEU A 19 4.73 12.63 4.19
C LEU A 19 5.22 12.54 2.75
N ASP A 20 5.94 11.48 2.45
CA ASP A 20 6.35 11.03 1.13
C ASP A 20 5.44 9.87 0.70
N ILE A 21 4.69 10.04 -0.38
CA ILE A 21 3.71 9.05 -0.83
C ILE A 21 4.01 8.72 -2.28
N ARG A 22 4.27 7.44 -2.55
CA ARG A 22 4.66 6.91 -3.85
C ARG A 22 3.70 5.83 -4.30
N LEU A 23 3.28 5.91 -5.55
CA LEU A 23 2.54 4.88 -6.23
C LEU A 23 3.55 4.01 -7.00
N LEU A 24 3.64 2.75 -6.62
CA LEU A 24 4.60 1.80 -7.14
C LEU A 24 3.85 0.70 -7.89
N TRP A 25 4.29 0.40 -9.11
CA TRP A 25 3.79 -0.72 -9.90
C TRP A 25 4.90 -1.72 -10.12
N ASP A 26 4.63 -2.97 -9.81
CA ASP A 26 5.52 -4.08 -10.06
C ASP A 26 5.20 -4.72 -11.41
N ALA A 27 6.09 -4.57 -12.39
CA ALA A 27 5.82 -5.04 -13.74
C ALA A 27 5.88 -6.57 -13.88
N GLU A 28 6.49 -7.28 -12.93
CA GLU A 28 6.57 -8.75 -12.96
C GLU A 28 5.27 -9.39 -12.47
N THR A 29 4.68 -8.82 -11.42
CA THR A 29 3.46 -9.34 -10.78
C THR A 29 2.19 -8.60 -11.19
N ASP A 30 2.33 -7.53 -11.97
CA ASP A 30 1.28 -6.57 -12.32
C ASP A 30 0.54 -5.99 -11.10
N ARG A 31 1.25 -5.85 -9.98
CA ARG A 31 0.67 -5.36 -8.73
C ARG A 31 0.98 -3.90 -8.50
N VAL A 32 -0.01 -3.16 -8.03
CA VAL A 32 0.14 -1.75 -7.65
C VAL A 32 0.07 -1.62 -6.13
N ARG A 33 0.98 -0.82 -5.58
CA ARG A 33 1.09 -0.55 -4.14
C ARG A 33 1.29 0.94 -3.93
N VAL A 34 0.76 1.46 -2.83
CA VAL A 34 1.02 2.82 -2.37
C VAL A 34 1.93 2.74 -1.16
N ALA A 35 3.15 3.21 -1.31
CA ALA A 35 4.11 3.34 -0.22
C ALA A 35 4.00 4.74 0.39
N LEU A 36 3.92 4.81 1.71
CA LEU A 36 3.93 6.05 2.47
C LEU A 36 5.09 6.02 3.46
N HIS A 37 5.84 7.11 3.50
CA HIS A 37 6.93 7.34 4.44
C HIS A 37 6.78 8.70 5.09
N ASP A 38 6.67 8.74 6.40
CA ASP A 38 6.67 9.95 7.19
C ASP A 38 8.11 10.31 7.56
N ALA A 39 8.63 11.37 6.94
CA ALA A 39 9.99 11.84 7.20
C ALA A 39 10.14 12.53 8.57
N LYS A 40 9.04 12.89 9.25
CA LYS A 40 9.06 13.51 10.58
C LYS A 40 9.20 12.45 11.68
N THR A 41 8.49 11.34 11.56
CA THR A 41 8.56 10.22 12.53
C THR A 41 9.57 9.15 12.11
N GLY A 42 9.93 9.10 10.83
CA GLY A 42 10.73 8.03 10.24
C GLY A 42 9.95 6.74 9.95
N GLU A 43 8.63 6.74 10.20
CA GLU A 43 7.78 5.57 10.00
C GLU A 43 7.25 5.49 8.57
N GLY A 44 6.74 4.33 8.18
CA GLY A 44 6.14 4.15 6.87
C GLY A 44 5.33 2.88 6.80
N PHE A 45 4.42 2.82 5.85
CA PHE A 45 3.63 1.64 5.57
C PHE A 45 3.28 1.58 4.08
N GLU A 46 2.91 0.38 3.64
CA GLU A 46 2.48 0.12 2.27
C GLU A 46 1.04 -0.37 2.25
N VAL A 47 0.29 0.09 1.26
CA VAL A 47 -1.09 -0.35 1.00
C VAL A 47 -1.12 -1.02 -0.36
N GLU A 48 -1.45 -2.31 -0.39
CA GLU A 48 -1.67 -3.04 -1.64
C GLU A 48 -3.02 -2.62 -2.26
N VAL A 49 -2.99 -2.28 -3.54
CA VAL A 49 -4.21 -2.00 -4.32
C VAL A 49 -4.80 -3.35 -4.71
N GLY A 50 -5.98 -3.64 -4.19
CA GLY A 50 -6.71 -4.87 -4.44
C GLY A 50 -7.35 -4.90 -5.83
N PRO A 51 -7.79 -6.09 -6.28
CA PRO A 51 -8.46 -6.24 -7.57
C PRO A 51 -9.75 -5.39 -7.62
N GLY A 52 -9.91 -4.63 -8.70
CA GLY A 52 -11.06 -3.73 -8.90
C GLY A 52 -10.98 -2.39 -8.19
N GLU A 53 -9.93 -2.14 -7.40
CA GLU A 53 -9.69 -0.84 -6.78
C GLU A 53 -8.94 0.08 -7.73
N ARG A 54 -9.21 1.38 -7.61
CA ARG A 54 -8.53 2.40 -8.40
C ARG A 54 -7.28 2.82 -7.65
N ALA A 55 -6.12 2.56 -8.24
CA ALA A 55 -4.82 2.90 -7.67
C ALA A 55 -4.68 4.36 -7.23
N LEU A 56 -5.27 5.29 -8.00
CA LEU A 56 -5.28 6.71 -7.67
C LEU A 56 -6.12 7.04 -6.42
N ASP A 57 -7.25 6.38 -6.20
CA ASP A 57 -8.06 6.57 -5.00
C ASP A 57 -7.28 6.16 -3.74
N VAL A 58 -6.57 5.02 -3.80
CA VAL A 58 -5.67 4.57 -2.72
C VAL A 58 -4.52 5.56 -2.51
N PHE A 59 -3.94 6.08 -3.60
CA PHE A 59 -2.85 7.06 -3.55
C PHE A 59 -3.29 8.37 -2.90
N HIS A 60 -4.52 8.83 -3.16
CA HIS A 60 -5.07 10.04 -2.57
C HIS A 60 -5.51 9.84 -1.11
N HIS A 61 -5.98 8.64 -0.75
CA HIS A 61 -6.51 8.33 0.58
C HIS A 61 -5.84 7.12 1.27
N PRO A 62 -4.50 7.12 1.43
CA PRO A 62 -3.77 5.94 1.93
C PRO A 62 -4.16 5.58 3.37
N PHE A 63 -4.41 6.58 4.23
CA PHE A 63 -4.82 6.34 5.62
C PHE A 63 -6.23 5.72 5.74
N ALA A 64 -7.16 6.11 4.87
CA ALA A 64 -8.52 5.55 4.88
C ALA A 64 -8.50 4.08 4.47
N TYR A 65 -7.73 3.77 3.42
CA TYR A 65 -7.52 2.39 2.99
C TYR A 65 -6.75 1.56 4.01
N ALA A 66 -5.71 2.11 4.65
CA ALA A 66 -4.99 1.41 5.73
C ALA A 66 -5.92 1.03 6.88
N ALA A 67 -6.78 1.96 7.32
CA ALA A 67 -7.78 1.70 8.35
C ALA A 67 -8.81 0.64 7.91
N PHE A 68 -9.29 0.72 6.67
CA PHE A 68 -10.22 -0.27 6.12
C PHE A 68 -9.60 -1.68 6.06
N ARG A 69 -8.33 -1.78 5.67
CA ARG A 69 -7.58 -3.04 5.62
C ARG A 69 -7.34 -3.62 7.02
N ASP A 70 -7.00 -2.79 7.99
CA ASP A 70 -6.87 -3.21 9.39
C ASP A 70 -8.21 -3.74 9.94
N ALA A 71 -9.31 -3.03 9.70
CA ALA A 71 -10.65 -3.46 10.09
C ALA A 71 -11.06 -4.78 9.42
N ALA A 72 -10.78 -4.96 8.13
CA ALA A 72 -11.03 -6.20 7.41
C ALA A 72 -10.23 -7.38 8.00
N ARG A 73 -8.96 -7.16 8.33
CA ARG A 73 -8.09 -8.17 8.96
C ARG A 73 -8.56 -8.56 10.36
N LYS A 74 -8.98 -7.60 11.17
CA LYS A 74 -9.54 -7.85 12.51
C LYS A 74 -10.79 -8.72 12.45
N ARG A 75 -11.74 -8.38 11.55
CA ARG A 75 -12.94 -9.19 11.33
C ARG A 75 -12.60 -10.63 10.92
N SER A 76 -11.68 -10.82 9.96
CA SER A 76 -11.27 -12.16 9.53
C SER A 76 -10.70 -13.03 10.67
N ARG A 77 -9.94 -12.44 11.59
CA ARG A 77 -9.38 -13.16 12.75
C ARG A 77 -10.45 -13.57 13.77
N GLU A 78 -11.43 -12.72 14.00
CA GLU A 78 -12.56 -13.02 14.88
C GLU A 78 -13.36 -14.24 14.39
N TYR A 79 -13.64 -14.31 13.09
CA TYR A 79 -14.32 -15.47 12.50
C TYR A 79 -13.49 -16.76 12.53
N ALA A 80 -12.17 -16.67 12.40
CA ALA A 80 -11.28 -17.83 12.44
C ALA A 80 -11.06 -18.40 13.85
N GLY A 81 -11.32 -17.62 14.92
CA GLY A 81 -11.23 -18.08 16.31
C GLY A 81 -12.53 -18.67 16.86
N ALA A 82 -13.62 -18.65 16.08
CA ALA A 82 -14.94 -19.13 16.48
C ALA A 82 -15.28 -20.53 15.91
N ALA A 83 -14.32 -21.24 15.32
CA ALA A 83 -14.46 -22.59 14.75
C ALA A 83 -13.64 -23.61 15.55
#